data_AF-A0A8D8G5A7-F1
#
_entry.id   AF-A0A8D8G5A7-F1
#
_cell.length_a   1.000
_cell.length_b   1.000
_cell.length_c   1.000
_cell.angle_alpha   90.00
_cell.angle_beta   90.00
_cell.angle_gamma   90.00
#
_symmetry.space_group_name_H-M   'P 1'
#
loop_
_entity.id
_entity.type
_entity.pdbx_description
1 polymer ?
#
loop_
_entity_poly.entity_id
_entity_poly.type
_entity_poly.pdbx_seq_one_letter_code
_entity_poly.pdbx_strand_id
1 'polypeptide(L)'
;MLRSLVAYKPGCSVAFAGPVAVRWRSVQAQPASDVDPEWANALPYEKIPRPGVLKMLRGFAPGGRYYDVNIMELHRRFRADYGNLVIFPGAFGRKDTVVSYSPDDYQKLFRSEGPWPNRRGLDTFMHYRNEVRPDVFKGMGGLVNEQGENWHHFRTIVNPVMLQPKTVRLYVDKLDEVSRDFMGIIRNLRDDKNELPGDFNQWLNRWALEMIGVLALDTRFGVLEKDISQDSSDMIKYVREVFELTYQLDVLPSVWKYYKTPAFKRLMNVLDELTR
;
A
#
# COMPACT_ATOMS: atom_id res chain seq x y z
N MET A 1 12.19 -32.63 -8.54
CA MET A 1 12.37 -32.66 -10.00
C MET A 1 12.86 -31.27 -10.46
N LEU A 2 14.10 -30.94 -10.09
CA LEU A 2 14.76 -29.66 -10.36
C LEU A 2 15.95 -29.94 -11.28
N ARG A 3 15.87 -29.56 -12.55
CA ARG A 3 17.02 -29.37 -13.44
C ARG A 3 16.71 -28.31 -14.50
N SER A 4 17.61 -27.32 -14.57
CA SER A 4 18.07 -26.49 -15.71
C SER A 4 17.06 -26.08 -16.78
N LEU A 5 17.06 -24.84 -17.24
CA LEU A 5 17.93 -24.43 -18.36
C LEU A 5 18.00 -22.90 -18.46
N VAL A 6 19.14 -22.30 -18.10
CA VAL A 6 19.80 -21.26 -18.92
C VAL A 6 21.31 -21.43 -18.67
N ALA A 7 22.05 -21.76 -19.74
CA ALA A 7 23.49 -21.93 -19.71
C ALA A 7 24.20 -20.57 -19.60
N TYR A 8 25.05 -20.42 -18.59
CA TYR A 8 25.97 -19.29 -18.48
C TYR A 8 27.17 -19.53 -19.40
N LYS A 9 27.39 -18.65 -20.38
CA LYS A 9 28.64 -18.57 -21.15
C LYS A 9 29.51 -17.45 -20.56
N PRO A 10 30.76 -17.72 -20.14
CA PRO A 10 31.68 -16.67 -19.76
C PRO A 10 32.42 -16.13 -20.99
N GLY A 11 32.60 -14.82 -21.05
CA GLY A 11 33.62 -14.18 -21.90
C GLY A 11 33.10 -13.15 -22.90
N CYS A 12 32.95 -11.91 -22.43
CA CYS A 12 33.43 -10.75 -23.20
C CYS A 12 33.73 -9.63 -22.19
N SER A 13 35.02 -9.38 -21.99
CA SER A 13 35.53 -8.26 -21.19
C SER A 13 35.08 -6.94 -21.82
N VAL A 14 34.10 -6.29 -21.20
CA VAL A 14 33.71 -4.92 -21.52
C VAL A 14 34.42 -4.00 -20.55
N ALA A 15 35.26 -3.12 -21.10
CA ALA A 15 35.97 -2.09 -20.37
C ALA A 15 35.02 -1.27 -19.48
N PHE A 16 35.44 -0.99 -18.24
CA PHE A 16 34.73 -0.13 -17.30
C PHE A 16 34.59 1.28 -17.88
N ALA A 17 33.44 1.57 -18.49
CA ALA A 17 33.07 2.92 -18.90
C ALA A 17 32.38 3.65 -17.74
N GLY A 18 33.20 4.31 -16.89
CA GLY A 18 32.83 5.45 -16.03
C GLY A 18 31.69 5.25 -15.01
N PRO A 19 31.51 6.19 -14.06
CA PRO A 19 30.36 6.17 -13.18
C PRO A 19 29.11 6.50 -14.00
N VAL A 20 28.24 5.51 -14.21
CA VAL A 20 26.88 5.75 -14.70
C VAL A 20 26.18 6.60 -13.63
N ALA A 21 26.07 7.90 -13.90
CA ALA A 21 25.25 8.79 -13.11
C ALA A 21 23.79 8.32 -13.24
N VAL A 22 23.30 7.62 -12.23
CA VAL A 22 21.88 7.33 -12.08
C VAL A 22 21.18 8.68 -11.90
N ARG A 23 20.67 9.22 -13.01
CA ARG A 23 19.95 10.48 -13.01
C ARG A 23 18.60 10.23 -12.37
N TRP A 24 18.48 10.53 -11.09
CA TRP A 24 17.22 10.65 -10.39
C TRP A 24 16.42 11.77 -11.04
N ARG A 25 15.66 11.48 -12.10
CA ARG A 25 14.67 12.43 -12.61
C ARG A 25 13.62 12.55 -11.51
N SER A 26 13.42 13.78 -11.02
CA SER A 26 12.18 14.13 -10.34
C SER A 26 11.04 13.71 -11.28
N VAL A 27 10.10 12.93 -10.77
CA VAL A 27 8.81 12.70 -11.44
C VAL A 27 8.00 13.98 -11.22
N GLN A 28 8.43 15.07 -11.86
CA GLN A 28 7.58 16.24 -12.00
C GLN A 28 6.65 15.94 -13.16
N ALA A 29 5.35 15.88 -12.87
CA ALA A 29 4.31 15.87 -13.87
C ALA A 29 4.56 17.03 -14.84
N GLN A 30 4.84 16.70 -16.11
CA GLN A 30 4.81 17.71 -17.15
C GLN A 30 3.35 17.89 -17.55
N PRO A 31 2.83 19.13 -17.62
CA PRO A 31 1.50 19.34 -18.14
C PRO A 31 1.45 18.79 -19.56
N ALA A 32 0.58 17.81 -19.81
CA ALA A 32 0.33 17.29 -21.15
C ALA A 32 -0.26 18.44 -21.98
N SER A 33 0.56 19.04 -22.84
CA SER A 33 0.16 20.18 -23.67
C SER A 33 -0.47 19.79 -25.00
N ASP A 34 -0.49 18.50 -25.35
CA ASP A 34 -1.05 18.02 -26.61
C ASP A 34 -2.18 17.02 -26.35
N VAL A 35 -3.35 17.32 -26.90
CA VAL A 35 -4.46 16.36 -27.01
C VAL A 35 -3.96 15.21 -27.86
N ASP A 36 -3.87 14.01 -27.28
CA ASP A 36 -3.43 12.82 -27.99
C ASP A 36 -4.35 12.62 -29.22
N PRO A 37 -3.83 12.56 -30.46
CA PRO A 37 -4.63 12.38 -31.66
C PRO A 37 -5.56 11.16 -31.60
N GLU A 38 -5.20 10.15 -30.79
CA GLU A 38 -6.04 8.97 -30.54
C GLU A 38 -7.38 9.31 -29.87
N TRP A 39 -7.45 10.41 -29.09
CA TRP A 39 -8.67 10.82 -28.38
C TRP A 39 -9.82 11.16 -29.34
N ALA A 40 -9.53 11.59 -30.57
CA ALA A 40 -10.55 11.84 -31.58
C ALA A 40 -11.35 10.58 -31.95
N ASN A 41 -10.76 9.39 -31.72
CA ASN A 41 -11.38 8.09 -31.98
C ASN A 41 -11.91 7.43 -30.69
N ALA A 42 -11.87 8.13 -29.55
CA ALA A 42 -12.30 7.56 -28.28
C ALA A 42 -13.80 7.25 -28.29
N LEU A 43 -14.16 6.04 -27.88
CA LEU A 43 -15.55 5.66 -27.67
C LEU A 43 -16.09 6.34 -26.38
N PRO A 44 -17.42 6.59 -26.30
CA PRO A 44 -18.04 7.12 -25.09
C PRO A 44 -17.81 6.24 -23.86
N TYR A 45 -17.79 6.85 -22.67
CA TYR A 45 -17.57 6.17 -21.39
C TYR A 45 -18.54 5.01 -21.14
N GLU A 46 -19.78 5.13 -21.61
CA GLU A 46 -20.85 4.16 -21.49
C GLU A 46 -20.56 2.86 -22.26
N LYS A 47 -19.63 2.89 -23.22
CA LYS A 47 -19.21 1.71 -23.99
C LYS A 47 -18.22 0.83 -23.23
N ILE A 48 -17.63 1.32 -22.13
CA ILE A 48 -16.74 0.49 -21.31
C ILE A 48 -17.59 -0.61 -20.65
N PRO A 49 -17.19 -1.89 -20.76
CA PRO A 49 -17.89 -3.00 -20.13
C PRO A 49 -18.16 -2.73 -18.64
N ARG A 50 -19.42 -2.88 -18.24
CA ARG A 50 -19.84 -2.80 -16.83
C ARG A 50 -20.78 -3.95 -16.48
N PRO A 51 -20.54 -4.69 -15.39
CA PRO A 51 -21.50 -5.65 -14.90
C PRO A 51 -22.79 -4.92 -14.48
N GLY A 52 -23.95 -5.40 -14.92
CA GLY A 52 -25.23 -4.90 -14.39
C GLY A 52 -25.40 -5.23 -12.91
N VAL A 53 -26.19 -4.43 -12.19
CA VAL A 53 -26.39 -4.58 -10.72
C VAL A 53 -26.84 -6.00 -10.34
N LEU A 54 -27.79 -6.57 -11.08
CA LEU A 54 -28.27 -7.93 -10.82
C LEU A 54 -27.18 -8.99 -11.06
N LYS A 55 -26.33 -8.80 -12.08
CA LYS A 55 -25.20 -9.69 -12.38
C LYS A 55 -24.13 -9.61 -11.29
N MET A 56 -23.88 -8.41 -10.73
CA MET A 56 -23.02 -8.24 -9.56
C MET A 56 -23.59 -8.97 -8.35
N LEU A 57 -24.85 -8.69 -7.98
CA LEU A 57 -25.49 -9.32 -6.82
C LEU A 57 -25.46 -10.85 -6.92
N ARG A 58 -25.83 -11.40 -8.08
CA ARG A 58 -25.76 -12.86 -8.32
C ARG A 58 -24.32 -13.39 -8.35
N GLY A 59 -23.39 -12.61 -8.89
CA GLY A 59 -21.98 -12.99 -8.98
C GLY A 59 -21.29 -13.08 -7.61
N PHE A 60 -21.67 -12.21 -6.66
CA PHE A 60 -21.13 -12.17 -5.31
C PHE A 60 -21.99 -12.89 -4.26
N ALA A 61 -23.16 -13.40 -4.60
CA ALA A 61 -23.96 -14.25 -3.71
C ALA A 61 -23.33 -15.64 -3.54
N PRO A 62 -23.65 -16.40 -2.47
CA PRO A 62 -23.15 -17.76 -2.27
C PRO A 62 -23.31 -18.66 -3.50
N GLY A 63 -22.22 -19.30 -3.93
CA GLY A 63 -22.17 -20.10 -5.17
C GLY A 63 -21.99 -19.28 -6.47
N GLY A 64 -21.91 -17.96 -6.37
CA GLY A 64 -21.63 -17.05 -7.47
C GLY A 64 -20.16 -17.08 -7.91
N ARG A 65 -19.90 -16.61 -9.13
CA ARG A 65 -18.57 -16.63 -9.76
C ARG A 65 -17.51 -15.81 -9.02
N TYR A 66 -17.91 -14.82 -8.24
CA TYR A 66 -17.02 -13.92 -7.49
C TYR A 66 -17.17 -14.09 -5.97
N TYR A 67 -17.91 -15.11 -5.53
CA TYR A 67 -18.12 -15.38 -4.11
C TYR A 67 -16.85 -15.92 -3.46
N ASP A 68 -16.48 -15.33 -2.32
CA ASP A 68 -15.38 -15.77 -1.45
C ASP A 68 -14.03 -16.00 -2.15
N VAL A 69 -13.74 -15.19 -3.18
CA VAL A 69 -12.44 -15.18 -3.84
C VAL A 69 -11.58 -14.03 -3.33
N ASN A 70 -10.28 -14.28 -3.21
CA ASN A 70 -9.34 -13.20 -2.91
C ASN A 70 -9.32 -12.16 -4.04
N ILE A 71 -8.84 -10.95 -3.73
CA ILE A 71 -8.85 -9.82 -4.67
C ILE A 71 -8.09 -10.09 -5.97
N MET A 72 -7.01 -10.87 -5.93
CA MET A 72 -6.24 -11.20 -7.14
C MET A 72 -7.03 -12.10 -8.07
N GLU A 73 -7.66 -13.14 -7.52
CA GLU A 73 -8.52 -14.03 -8.27
C GLU A 73 -9.79 -13.32 -8.77
N LEU A 74 -10.35 -12.42 -7.97
CA LEU A 74 -11.45 -11.55 -8.39
C LEU A 74 -11.08 -10.79 -9.67
N HIS A 75 -9.94 -10.10 -9.67
CA HIS A 75 -9.46 -9.35 -10.83
C HIS A 75 -9.16 -10.25 -12.05
N ARG A 76 -8.62 -11.46 -11.85
CA ARG A 76 -8.44 -12.43 -12.94
C ARG A 76 -9.77 -12.83 -13.58
N ARG A 77 -10.79 -13.14 -12.77
CA ARG A 77 -12.12 -13.51 -13.27
C ARG A 77 -12.81 -12.34 -13.96
N PHE A 78 -12.72 -11.13 -13.40
CA PHE A 78 -13.24 -9.93 -14.04
C PHE A 78 -12.57 -9.66 -15.39
N ARG A 79 -11.25 -9.80 -15.48
CA ARG A 79 -10.54 -9.68 -16.76
C ARG A 79 -11.01 -10.72 -17.78
N ALA A 80 -11.19 -11.97 -17.35
CA ALA A 80 -11.69 -13.03 -18.23
C ALA A 80 -13.13 -12.77 -18.72
N ASP A 81 -13.98 -12.16 -17.88
CA ASP A 81 -15.40 -11.97 -18.18
C ASP A 81 -15.71 -10.68 -18.94
N TYR A 82 -14.91 -9.62 -18.76
CA TYR A 82 -15.19 -8.27 -19.28
C TYR A 82 -14.05 -7.70 -20.14
N GLY A 83 -12.90 -8.38 -20.23
CA GLY A 83 -11.75 -7.95 -21.01
C GLY A 83 -10.76 -7.07 -20.23
N ASN A 84 -9.91 -6.36 -20.97
CA ASN A 84 -8.80 -5.59 -20.39
C ASN A 84 -9.23 -4.25 -19.78
N LEU A 85 -10.46 -3.79 -20.00
CA LEU A 85 -10.98 -2.54 -19.45
C LEU A 85 -12.42 -2.76 -18.97
N VAL A 86 -12.68 -2.47 -17.69
CA VAL A 86 -13.99 -2.73 -17.07
C VAL A 86 -14.29 -1.67 -16.01
N ILE A 87 -15.57 -1.34 -15.87
CA ILE A 87 -16.05 -0.48 -14.78
C ILE A 87 -16.58 -1.35 -13.65
N PHE A 88 -16.06 -1.10 -12.45
CA PHE A 88 -16.62 -1.56 -11.19
C PHE A 88 -17.59 -0.49 -10.70
N PRO A 89 -18.91 -0.76 -10.70
CA PRO A 89 -19.89 0.22 -10.25
C PRO A 89 -19.65 0.63 -8.80
N GLY A 90 -19.76 1.93 -8.54
CA GLY A 90 -19.73 2.46 -7.18
C GLY A 90 -20.92 1.97 -6.35
N ALA A 91 -20.69 1.74 -5.06
CA ALA A 91 -21.74 1.40 -4.10
C ALA A 91 -21.51 2.12 -2.77
N PHE A 92 -22.58 2.33 -1.98
CA PHE A 92 -22.53 2.92 -0.64
C PHE A 92 -21.76 4.25 -0.58
N GLY A 93 -22.09 5.16 -1.51
CA GLY A 93 -21.46 6.48 -1.58
C GLY A 93 -20.09 6.52 -2.26
N ARG A 94 -19.61 5.40 -2.82
CA ARG A 94 -18.40 5.37 -3.66
C ARG A 94 -18.74 5.63 -5.13
N LYS A 95 -17.79 6.23 -5.86
CA LYS A 95 -17.86 6.45 -7.32
C LYS A 95 -17.45 5.18 -8.08
N ASP A 96 -17.86 5.11 -9.35
CA ASP A 96 -17.39 4.10 -10.30
C ASP A 96 -15.85 4.05 -10.35
N THR A 97 -15.30 2.85 -10.45
CA THR A 97 -13.86 2.63 -10.65
C THR A 97 -13.63 2.02 -12.02
N VAL A 98 -12.89 2.70 -12.88
CA VAL A 98 -12.38 2.11 -14.12
C VAL A 98 -11.14 1.29 -13.79
N VAL A 99 -11.13 0.02 -14.16
CA VAL A 99 -10.00 -0.88 -13.96
C VAL A 99 -9.48 -1.30 -15.33
N SER A 100 -8.20 -0.99 -15.57
CA SER A 100 -7.45 -1.51 -16.71
C SER A 100 -6.55 -2.67 -16.28
N TYR A 101 -6.43 -3.67 -17.15
CA TYR A 101 -5.48 -4.78 -17.05
C TYR A 101 -4.39 -4.70 -18.13
N SER A 102 -4.29 -3.56 -18.83
CA SER A 102 -3.27 -3.27 -19.84
C SER A 102 -2.17 -2.38 -19.26
N PRO A 103 -0.89 -2.80 -19.27
CA PRO A 103 0.23 -1.95 -18.84
C PRO A 103 0.34 -0.63 -19.62
N ASP A 104 -0.02 -0.63 -20.90
CA ASP A 104 0.07 0.54 -21.78
C ASP A 104 -0.85 1.68 -21.33
N ASP A 105 -2.02 1.33 -20.76
CA ASP A 105 -2.96 2.32 -20.22
C ASP A 105 -2.36 3.05 -19.02
N TYR A 106 -1.57 2.36 -18.19
CA TYR A 106 -0.89 2.98 -17.06
C TYR A 106 0.20 3.94 -17.52
N GLN A 107 0.90 3.63 -18.61
CA GLN A 107 1.87 4.57 -19.19
C GLN A 107 1.18 5.88 -19.61
N LYS A 108 0.02 5.79 -20.28
CA LYS A 108 -0.78 6.96 -20.66
C LYS A 108 -1.26 7.72 -19.42
N LEU A 109 -1.82 7.00 -18.44
CA LEU A 109 -2.30 7.56 -17.17
C LEU A 109 -1.22 8.40 -16.48
N PHE A 110 -0.02 7.83 -16.27
CA PHE A 110 1.08 8.52 -15.59
C PHE A 110 1.67 9.68 -16.40
N ARG A 111 1.58 9.65 -17.74
CA ARG A 111 1.96 10.79 -18.60
C ARG A 111 0.95 11.93 -18.56
N SER A 112 -0.33 11.60 -18.37
CA SER A 112 -1.42 12.57 -18.24
C SER A 112 -1.69 13.01 -16.79
N GLU A 113 -0.89 12.52 -15.83
CA GLU A 113 -1.09 12.84 -14.42
C GLU A 113 -0.88 14.34 -14.17
N GLY A 114 -1.79 14.95 -13.41
CA GLY A 114 -1.67 16.35 -13.00
C GLY A 114 -0.63 16.55 -11.90
N PRO A 115 -0.35 17.82 -11.51
CA PRO A 115 0.61 18.13 -10.44
C PRO A 115 0.19 17.56 -9.08
N TRP A 116 -1.11 17.33 -8.88
CA TRP A 116 -1.68 16.80 -7.64
C TRP A 116 -2.50 15.54 -7.92
N PRO A 117 -1.87 14.36 -8.01
CA PRO A 117 -2.60 13.11 -8.13
C PRO A 117 -3.57 12.94 -6.97
N ASN A 118 -4.81 12.59 -7.30
CA ASN A 118 -5.85 12.29 -6.31
C ASN A 118 -6.05 10.79 -6.24
N ARG A 119 -5.90 10.23 -5.05
CA ARG A 119 -6.19 8.83 -4.76
C ARG A 119 -7.36 8.73 -3.80
N ARG A 120 -8.09 7.61 -3.89
CA ARG A 120 -9.08 7.27 -2.86
C ARG A 120 -8.33 7.04 -1.55
N GLY A 121 -8.54 7.94 -0.59
CA GLY A 121 -7.97 7.85 0.76
C GLY A 121 -8.68 6.80 1.61
N LEU A 122 -8.22 6.65 2.85
CA LEU A 122 -8.90 5.87 3.87
C LEU A 122 -9.87 6.80 4.60
N ASP A 123 -11.12 6.77 4.19
CA ASP A 123 -12.14 7.70 4.67
C ASP A 123 -12.34 7.60 6.19
N THR A 124 -12.20 6.40 6.78
CA THR A 124 -12.25 6.23 8.24
C THR A 124 -11.12 6.94 8.97
N PHE A 125 -9.90 6.95 8.41
CA PHE A 125 -8.76 7.68 8.97
C PHE A 125 -8.95 9.19 8.87
N MET A 126 -9.47 9.68 7.74
CA MET A 126 -9.78 11.10 7.58
C MET A 126 -10.81 11.55 8.61
N HIS A 127 -11.88 10.77 8.78
CA HIS A 127 -12.89 11.05 9.80
C HIS A 127 -12.29 11.09 11.20
N TYR A 128 -11.47 10.10 11.57
CA TYR A 128 -10.83 10.06 12.88
C TYR A 128 -9.95 11.28 13.14
N ARG A 129 -9.07 11.62 12.19
CA ARG A 129 -8.11 12.73 12.37
C ARG A 129 -8.77 14.11 12.38
N ASN A 130 -9.82 14.30 11.59
CA ASN A 130 -10.44 15.62 11.42
C ASN A 130 -11.61 15.86 12.38
N GLU A 131 -12.37 14.82 12.73
CA GLU A 131 -13.60 14.97 13.52
C GLU A 131 -13.49 14.38 14.93
N VAL A 132 -12.71 13.30 15.13
CA VAL A 132 -12.62 12.62 16.44
C VAL A 132 -11.44 13.13 17.27
N ARG A 133 -10.26 13.30 16.67
CA ARG A 133 -9.03 13.78 17.33
C ARG A 133 -8.37 14.99 16.64
N PRO A 134 -9.12 16.07 16.37
CA PRO A 134 -8.53 17.28 15.79
C PRO A 134 -7.46 17.91 16.70
N ASP A 135 -7.51 17.66 18.01
CA ASP A 135 -6.54 18.11 19.02
C ASP A 135 -5.13 17.55 18.76
N VAL A 136 -5.03 16.28 18.35
CA VAL A 136 -3.75 15.61 18.07
C VAL A 136 -3.25 15.98 16.68
N PHE A 137 -4.12 15.87 15.68
CA PHE A 137 -3.71 15.93 14.27
C PHE A 137 -3.75 17.33 13.68
N LYS A 138 -4.38 18.29 14.37
CA LYS A 138 -4.47 19.71 13.97
C LYS A 138 -5.01 19.88 12.54
N GLY A 139 -5.97 19.04 12.17
CA GLY A 139 -6.58 19.03 10.84
C GLY A 139 -5.69 18.48 9.72
N MET A 140 -4.57 17.80 10.03
CA MET A 140 -3.74 17.13 9.04
C MET A 140 -4.10 15.65 8.90
N GLY A 141 -4.61 15.28 7.73
CA GLY A 141 -4.87 13.90 7.32
C GLY A 141 -3.61 13.08 7.07
N GLY A 142 -2.45 13.74 6.95
CA GLY A 142 -1.15 13.16 6.64
C GLY A 142 -1.01 12.69 5.20
N LEU A 143 0.21 12.30 4.81
CA LEU A 143 0.56 12.04 3.40
C LEU A 143 -0.30 10.97 2.72
N VAL A 144 -0.85 10.04 3.51
CA VAL A 144 -1.63 8.93 2.96
C VAL A 144 -3.04 9.36 2.55
N ASN A 145 -3.62 10.34 3.24
CA ASN A 145 -5.04 10.66 3.11
C ASN A 145 -5.29 12.05 2.52
N GLU A 146 -4.38 13.00 2.74
CA GLU A 146 -4.46 14.32 2.11
C GLU A 146 -4.48 14.21 0.58
N GLN A 147 -5.16 15.14 -0.07
CA GLN A 147 -5.24 15.27 -1.53
C GLN A 147 -4.93 16.71 -1.97
N GLY A 148 -4.72 16.91 -3.27
CA GLY A 148 -4.60 18.26 -3.84
C GLY A 148 -3.37 19.02 -3.32
N GLU A 149 -3.54 20.32 -3.10
CA GLU A 149 -2.49 21.23 -2.63
C GLU A 149 -1.97 20.87 -1.23
N ASN A 150 -2.85 20.49 -0.30
CA ASN A 150 -2.46 20.09 1.04
C ASN A 150 -1.52 18.88 1.02
N TRP A 151 -1.85 17.88 0.20
CA TRP A 151 -0.98 16.74 -0.04
C TRP A 151 0.36 17.18 -0.62
N HIS A 152 0.36 18.04 -1.63
CA HIS A 152 1.58 18.50 -2.29
C HIS A 152 2.48 19.27 -1.33
N HIS A 153 1.89 20.15 -0.51
CA HIS A 153 2.59 20.89 0.53
C HIS A 153 3.26 19.94 1.54
N PHE A 154 2.49 18.99 2.09
CA PHE A 154 3.00 17.99 3.02
C PHE A 154 4.11 17.13 2.38
N ARG A 155 3.91 16.69 1.13
CA ARG A 155 4.88 15.91 0.35
C ARG A 155 6.19 16.66 0.14
N THR A 156 6.12 17.96 -0.14
CA THR A 156 7.29 18.81 -0.36
C THR A 156 8.15 18.92 0.90
N ILE A 157 7.52 18.97 2.08
CA ILE A 157 8.22 19.03 3.37
C ILE A 157 8.89 17.69 3.70
N VAL A 158 8.20 16.57 3.50
CA VAL A 158 8.68 15.24 3.94
C VAL A 158 9.68 14.61 2.98
N ASN A 159 9.55 14.83 1.67
CA ASN A 159 10.40 14.20 0.65
C ASN A 159 11.91 14.40 0.87
N PRO A 160 12.42 15.62 1.17
CA PRO A 160 13.84 15.85 1.40
C PRO A 160 14.42 15.00 2.55
N VAL A 161 13.62 14.74 3.57
CA VAL A 161 14.04 13.97 4.74
C VAL A 161 13.97 12.47 4.45
N MET A 162 12.89 12.00 3.83
CA MET A 162 12.64 10.56 3.70
C MET A 162 13.20 9.91 2.42
N LEU A 163 13.38 10.68 1.34
CA LEU A 163 13.70 10.11 0.01
C LEU A 163 15.08 10.53 -0.53
N GLN A 164 15.78 11.46 0.12
CA GLN A 164 17.12 11.84 -0.34
C GLN A 164 18.16 10.80 0.09
N PRO A 165 18.96 10.25 -0.85
CA PRO A 165 19.98 9.25 -0.50
C PRO A 165 20.97 9.71 0.56
N LYS A 166 21.28 11.01 0.61
CA LYS A 166 22.18 11.59 1.63
C LYS A 166 21.60 11.44 3.04
N THR A 167 20.30 11.68 3.21
CA THR A 167 19.61 11.55 4.50
C THR A 167 19.46 10.09 4.88
N VAL A 168 19.02 9.24 3.94
CA VAL A 168 18.85 7.79 4.16
C VAL A 168 20.17 7.12 4.57
N ARG A 169 21.30 7.57 4.00
CA ARG A 169 22.63 7.02 4.32
C ARG A 169 23.01 7.15 5.80
N LEU A 170 22.49 8.16 6.51
CA LEU A 170 22.76 8.38 7.93
C LEU A 170 22.18 7.27 8.82
N TYR A 171 21.17 6.55 8.33
CA TYR A 171 20.50 5.49 9.08
C TYR A 171 21.02 4.09 8.73
N VAL A 172 21.86 3.94 7.69
CA VAL A 172 22.30 2.63 7.20
C VAL A 172 22.97 1.81 8.30
N ASP A 173 23.89 2.41 9.06
CA ASP A 173 24.59 1.69 10.13
C ASP A 173 23.65 1.28 11.26
N LYS A 174 22.69 2.15 11.63
CA LYS A 174 21.67 1.84 12.65
C LYS A 174 20.72 0.72 12.20
N LEU A 175 20.34 0.72 10.93
CA LEU A 175 19.48 -0.34 10.36
C LEU A 175 20.25 -1.65 10.16
N ASP A 176 21.56 -1.59 9.90
CA ASP A 176 22.43 -2.77 9.86
C ASP A 176 22.54 -3.43 11.24
N GLU A 177 22.64 -2.64 12.31
CA GLU A 177 22.61 -3.14 13.69
C GLU A 177 21.33 -3.94 13.98
N VAL A 178 20.15 -3.35 13.72
CA VAL A 178 18.86 -4.04 13.85
C VAL A 178 18.81 -5.32 13.00
N SER A 179 19.39 -5.29 11.80
CA SER A 179 19.46 -6.45 10.91
C SER A 179 20.35 -7.55 11.47
N ARG A 180 21.49 -7.21 12.09
CA ARG A 180 22.39 -8.18 12.73
C ARG A 180 21.73 -8.83 13.94
N ASP A 181 21.03 -8.06 14.76
CA ASP A 181 20.25 -8.58 15.89
C ASP A 181 19.22 -9.60 15.41
N PHE A 182 18.48 -9.24 14.35
CA PHE A 182 17.49 -10.13 13.74
C PHE A 182 18.13 -11.40 13.17
N MET A 183 19.31 -11.29 12.55
CA MET A 183 20.06 -12.46 12.09
C MET A 183 20.52 -13.36 13.25
N GLY A 184 20.79 -12.80 14.43
CA GLY A 184 21.04 -13.58 15.66
C GLY A 184 19.80 -14.39 16.07
N ILE A 185 18.63 -13.75 16.06
CA ILE A 185 17.35 -14.41 16.38
C ILE A 185 17.05 -15.54 15.40
N ILE A 186 17.20 -15.30 14.10
CA ILE A 186 17.02 -16.32 13.05
C ILE A 186 17.89 -17.55 13.31
N ARG A 187 19.15 -17.38 13.74
CA ARG A 187 20.04 -18.52 14.05
C ARG A 187 19.51 -19.35 15.22
N ASN A 188 18.97 -18.69 16.25
CA ASN A 188 18.46 -19.36 17.45
C ASN A 188 17.08 -20.01 17.25
N LEU A 189 16.30 -19.55 16.28
CA LEU A 189 14.97 -20.08 15.97
C LEU A 189 15.00 -21.31 15.05
N ARG A 190 16.13 -21.57 14.38
CA ARG A 190 16.25 -22.69 13.46
C ARG A 190 16.22 -24.01 14.22
N ASP A 191 15.48 -24.97 13.67
CA ASP A 191 15.49 -26.34 14.14
C ASP A 191 16.74 -27.11 13.64
N ASP A 192 16.82 -28.40 13.98
CA ASP A 192 17.91 -29.29 13.56
C ASP A 192 18.02 -29.45 12.04
N LYS A 193 16.96 -29.11 11.28
CA LYS A 193 16.93 -29.14 9.82
C LYS A 193 17.27 -27.80 9.18
N ASN A 194 17.62 -26.79 9.98
CA ASN A 194 17.79 -25.40 9.57
C ASN A 194 16.50 -24.75 9.04
N GLU A 195 15.34 -25.23 9.47
CA GLU A 195 14.04 -24.67 9.12
C GLU A 195 13.60 -23.66 10.19
N LEU A 196 12.90 -22.61 9.77
CA LEU A 196 12.30 -21.62 10.65
C LEU A 196 10.90 -22.08 11.07
N PRO A 197 10.40 -21.64 12.23
CA PRO A 197 9.07 -22.05 12.70
C PRO A 197 7.97 -21.54 11.76
N GLY A 198 6.84 -22.26 11.71
CA GLY A 198 5.73 -21.93 10.81
C GLY A 198 5.11 -20.55 11.01
N ASP A 199 5.29 -19.96 12.19
CA ASP A 199 4.81 -18.63 12.57
C ASP A 199 5.88 -17.52 12.38
N PHE A 200 6.98 -17.80 11.67
CA PHE A 200 8.10 -16.86 11.48
C PHE A 200 7.71 -15.48 10.93
N ASN A 201 6.57 -15.35 10.24
CA ASN A 201 6.03 -14.05 9.82
C ASN A 201 5.85 -13.06 10.98
N GLN A 202 5.61 -13.52 12.21
CA GLN A 202 5.52 -12.62 13.37
C GLN A 202 6.86 -11.94 13.67
N TRP A 203 7.97 -12.64 13.43
CA TRP A 203 9.32 -12.13 13.61
C TRP A 203 9.69 -11.12 12.53
N LEU A 204 9.24 -11.34 11.29
CA LEU A 204 9.37 -10.35 10.20
C LEU A 204 8.61 -9.05 10.51
N ASN A 205 7.40 -9.16 11.07
CA ASN A 205 6.62 -7.98 11.47
C ASN A 205 7.29 -7.20 12.61
N ARG A 206 7.86 -7.90 13.61
CA ARG A 206 8.62 -7.28 14.70
C ARG A 206 9.88 -6.58 14.16
N TRP A 207 10.63 -7.23 13.28
CA TRP A 207 11.78 -6.63 12.63
C TRP A 207 11.41 -5.36 11.84
N ALA A 208 10.32 -5.42 11.05
CA ALA A 208 9.85 -4.24 10.32
C ALA A 208 9.44 -3.09 11.26
N LEU A 209 8.81 -3.42 12.39
CA LEU A 209 8.43 -2.43 13.41
C LEU A 209 9.65 -1.81 14.11
N GLU A 210 10.66 -2.61 14.44
CA GLU A 210 11.92 -2.11 15.01
C GLU A 210 12.66 -1.20 14.00
N MET A 211 12.72 -1.61 12.73
CA MET A 211 13.35 -0.84 11.65
C MET A 211 12.69 0.53 11.46
N ILE A 212 11.34 0.59 11.46
CA ILE A 212 10.64 1.87 11.32
C ILE A 212 10.75 2.72 12.59
N GLY A 213 10.83 2.12 13.78
CA GLY A 213 11.12 2.84 15.02
C GLY A 213 12.45 3.59 14.96
N VAL A 214 13.50 2.91 14.50
CA VAL A 214 14.82 3.53 14.31
C VAL A 214 14.79 4.60 13.22
N LEU A 215 14.15 4.30 12.07
CA LEU A 215 14.14 5.24 10.95
C LEU A 215 13.30 6.49 11.22
N ALA A 216 12.13 6.35 11.84
CA ALA A 216 11.16 7.43 11.99
C ALA A 216 11.28 8.16 13.34
N LEU A 217 11.68 7.47 14.41
CA LEU A 217 11.69 8.00 15.78
C LEU A 217 13.07 7.98 16.43
N ASP A 218 14.10 7.52 15.70
CA ASP A 218 15.45 7.29 16.22
C ASP A 218 15.48 6.47 17.53
N THR A 219 14.57 5.50 17.63
CA THR A 219 14.31 4.74 18.87
C THR A 219 14.22 3.25 18.59
N ARG A 220 14.79 2.44 19.48
CA ARG A 220 14.62 0.98 19.52
C ARG A 220 13.41 0.64 20.39
N PHE A 221 12.42 -0.07 19.85
CA PHE A 221 11.24 -0.45 20.63
C PHE A 221 11.46 -1.71 21.47
N GLY A 222 12.53 -2.45 21.20
CA GLY A 222 12.83 -3.71 21.88
C GLY A 222 11.89 -4.84 21.46
N VAL A 223 11.19 -4.72 20.32
CA VAL A 223 10.22 -5.75 19.89
C VAL A 223 10.89 -7.05 19.39
N LEU A 224 12.21 -7.01 19.21
CA LEU A 224 13.07 -8.14 18.86
C LEU A 224 13.59 -8.92 20.08
N GLU A 225 13.40 -8.40 21.29
CA GLU A 225 13.82 -9.08 22.51
C GLU A 225 12.91 -10.27 22.83
N LYS A 226 13.43 -11.20 23.65
CA LYS A 226 12.68 -12.39 24.08
C LYS A 226 11.45 -11.99 24.90
N ASP A 227 11.62 -11.02 25.79
CA ASP A 227 10.59 -10.49 26.67
C ASP A 227 10.20 -9.10 26.17
N ILE A 228 9.09 -9.03 25.42
CA ILE A 228 8.56 -7.74 24.94
C ILE A 228 7.80 -7.03 26.05
N SER A 229 7.91 -5.70 26.10
CA SER A 229 7.07 -4.89 26.98
C SER A 229 5.59 -5.04 26.59
N GLN A 230 4.71 -4.83 27.57
CA GLN A 230 3.26 -4.83 27.34
C GLN A 230 2.87 -3.80 26.27
N ASP A 231 3.45 -2.61 26.32
CA ASP A 231 3.22 -1.53 25.35
C ASP A 231 3.58 -1.95 23.92
N SER A 232 4.72 -2.62 23.74
CA SER A 232 5.17 -3.14 22.45
C SER A 232 4.25 -4.24 21.92
N SER A 233 3.79 -5.13 22.80
CA SER A 233 2.80 -6.16 22.46
C SER A 233 1.46 -5.55 22.02
N ASP A 234 0.98 -4.56 22.76
CA ASP A 234 -0.28 -3.87 22.47
C ASP A 234 -0.19 -3.06 21.18
N MET A 235 0.93 -2.38 20.92
CA MET A 235 1.17 -1.70 19.65
C MET A 235 1.08 -2.65 18.45
N ILE A 236 1.74 -3.83 18.51
CA ILE A 236 1.68 -4.84 17.44
C ILE A 236 0.23 -5.30 17.21
N LYS A 237 -0.51 -5.54 18.31
CA LYS A 237 -1.91 -5.95 18.27
C LYS A 237 -2.80 -4.89 17.63
N TYR A 238 -2.71 -3.65 18.10
CA TYR A 238 -3.54 -2.54 17.62
C TYR A 238 -3.26 -2.21 16.16
N VAL A 239 -2.00 -2.21 15.73
CA VAL A 239 -1.64 -1.97 14.31
C VAL A 239 -2.29 -3.03 13.40
N ARG A 240 -2.23 -4.31 13.79
CA ARG A 240 -2.90 -5.38 13.03
C ARG A 240 -4.41 -5.17 12.95
N GLU A 241 -5.02 -4.87 14.07
CA GLU A 241 -6.46 -4.67 14.18
C GLU A 241 -6.94 -3.46 13.35
N VAL A 242 -6.15 -2.38 13.30
CA VAL A 242 -6.41 -1.23 12.42
C VAL A 242 -6.46 -1.67 10.96
N PHE A 243 -5.48 -2.45 10.47
CA PHE A 243 -5.50 -2.91 9.07
C PHE A 243 -6.72 -3.78 8.75
N GLU A 244 -7.09 -4.69 9.65
CA GLU A 244 -8.27 -5.55 9.48
C GLU A 244 -9.57 -4.74 9.43
N LEU A 245 -9.75 -3.81 10.37
CA LEU A 245 -10.95 -2.98 10.45
C LEU A 245 -11.03 -1.98 9.30
N THR A 246 -9.91 -1.36 8.91
CA THR A 246 -9.86 -0.48 7.74
C THR A 246 -10.16 -1.26 6.46
N TYR A 247 -9.69 -2.50 6.30
CA TYR A 247 -10.11 -3.32 5.16
C TYR A 247 -11.62 -3.54 5.13
N GLN A 248 -12.24 -3.86 6.28
CA GLN A 248 -13.69 -4.04 6.38
C GLN A 248 -14.49 -2.76 6.11
N LEU A 249 -13.97 -1.59 6.47
CA LEU A 249 -14.71 -0.33 6.42
C LEU A 249 -14.43 0.48 5.13
N ASP A 250 -13.19 0.49 4.64
CA ASP A 250 -12.76 1.32 3.51
C ASP A 250 -12.49 0.53 2.23
N VAL A 251 -12.27 -0.79 2.30
CA VAL A 251 -12.07 -1.63 1.10
C VAL A 251 -13.34 -2.39 0.74
N LEU A 252 -13.91 -3.14 1.69
CA LEU A 252 -15.18 -3.84 1.47
C LEU A 252 -16.37 -2.85 1.40
N PRO A 253 -17.49 -3.25 0.79
CA PRO A 253 -18.72 -2.46 0.86
C PRO A 253 -19.13 -2.25 2.32
N SER A 254 -19.28 -0.99 2.72
CA SER A 254 -19.56 -0.64 4.11
C SER A 254 -20.55 0.51 4.21
N VAL A 255 -21.42 0.43 5.22
CA VAL A 255 -22.46 1.43 5.51
C VAL A 255 -22.07 2.38 6.63
N TRP A 256 -20.79 2.37 7.06
CA TRP A 256 -20.34 3.16 8.21
C TRP A 256 -20.60 4.66 8.06
N LYS A 257 -20.63 5.17 6.83
CA LYS A 257 -20.99 6.55 6.50
C LYS A 257 -22.44 6.92 6.79
N TYR A 258 -23.32 5.92 6.89
CA TYR A 258 -24.75 6.11 7.20
C TYR A 258 -25.06 5.74 8.65
N TYR A 259 -24.44 4.67 9.17
CA TYR A 259 -24.67 4.19 10.53
C TYR A 259 -23.36 3.75 11.18
N LYS A 260 -23.10 4.20 12.42
CA LYS A 260 -21.89 3.83 13.19
C LYS A 260 -21.91 2.35 13.59
N THR A 261 -21.36 1.49 12.74
CA THR A 261 -21.29 0.04 12.94
C THR A 261 -20.40 -0.35 14.13
N PRO A 262 -20.54 -1.57 14.70
CA PRO A 262 -19.63 -2.05 15.74
C PRO A 262 -18.16 -2.05 15.29
N ALA A 263 -17.88 -2.45 14.04
CA ALA A 263 -16.54 -2.41 13.46
C ALA A 263 -15.98 -0.98 13.40
N PHE A 264 -16.81 0.00 13.02
CA PHE A 264 -16.41 1.41 13.02
C PHE A 264 -16.09 1.90 14.43
N LYS A 265 -16.96 1.62 15.42
CA LYS A 265 -16.72 1.99 16.82
C LYS A 265 -15.44 1.35 17.36
N ARG A 266 -15.19 0.08 17.01
CA ARG A 266 -13.95 -0.62 17.39
C ARG A 266 -12.73 0.06 16.78
N LEU A 267 -12.77 0.45 15.50
CA LEU A 267 -11.67 1.15 14.85
C LEU A 267 -11.36 2.48 15.57
N MET A 268 -12.37 3.27 15.91
CA MET A 268 -12.17 4.53 16.65
C MET A 268 -11.46 4.27 17.99
N ASN A 269 -11.92 3.28 18.76
CA ASN A 269 -11.29 2.94 20.04
C ASN A 269 -9.84 2.49 19.88
N VAL A 270 -9.53 1.65 18.89
CA VAL A 270 -8.16 1.17 18.64
C VAL A 270 -7.25 2.32 18.19
N LEU A 271 -7.76 3.24 17.37
CA LEU A 271 -7.02 4.45 17.00
C LEU A 271 -6.79 5.36 18.21
N ASP A 272 -7.72 5.45 19.15
CA ASP A 272 -7.53 6.18 20.41
C ASP A 272 -6.42 5.55 21.26
N GLU A 273 -6.38 4.23 21.41
CA GLU A 273 -5.30 3.54 22.12
C GLU A 273 -3.92 3.83 21.49
N LEU A 274 -3.85 3.93 20.16
CA LEU A 274 -2.61 4.26 19.43
C LEU A 274 -2.21 5.75 19.50
N THR A 275 -3.09 6.62 19.99
CA THR A 275 -2.87 8.08 20.04
C THR A 275 -3.07 8.67 21.43
N ARG A 276 -2.93 7.83 22.45
CA ARG A 276 -2.87 8.25 23.85
C ARG A 276 -1.58 8.98 24.18
#